data_AF-A0A1F6YQ65-F1
#
_entry.id   AF-A0A1F6YQ65-F1
#
_cell.length_a   1.000
_cell.length_b   1.000
_cell.length_c   1.000
_cell.angle_alpha   90.00
_cell.angle_beta   90.00
_cell.angle_gamma   90.00
#
_symmetry.space_group_name_H-M   'P 1'
#
loop_
_entity.id
_entity.type
_entity.pdbx_description
1 polymer ?
#
loop_
_entity_poly.entity_id
_entity_poly.type
_entity_poly.pdbx_seq_one_letter_code
_entity_poly.pdbx_strand_id
1 'polypeptide(L)' 'MAELKALCMKCRTNNKPTMRDMVNPVVTKNEKGRYSAKGTCSVCGGNMFKFMSEADAKDMM' A
#
# COMPACT_ATOMS: atom_id res chain seq x y z
N MET A 1 -7.18 -12.97 3.41
CA MET A 1 -6.07 -12.00 3.43
C MET A 1 -6.39 -10.98 2.36
N ALA A 2 -6.69 -9.74 2.73
CA ALA A 2 -7.06 -8.73 1.74
C ALA A 2 -5.84 -8.42 0.86
N GLU A 3 -5.94 -8.71 -0.44
CA GLU A 3 -4.89 -8.40 -1.41
C GLU A 3 -4.80 -6.88 -1.57
N LEU A 4 -3.86 -6.27 -0.85
CA LEU A 4 -3.77 -4.82 -0.76
C LEU A 4 -2.98 -4.28 -1.95
N LYS A 5 -3.69 -3.77 -2.97
CA LYS A 5 -3.03 -3.15 -4.13
C LYS A 5 -2.60 -1.73 -3.84
N ALA A 6 -1.33 -1.41 -4.10
CA ALA A 6 -0.76 -0.08 -3.95
C ALA A 6 -0.05 0.38 -5.23
N LEU A 7 0.26 1.67 -5.34
CA LEU A 7 1.01 2.21 -6.47
C LEU A 7 2.50 1.92 -6.26
N CYS A 8 3.11 1.19 -7.21
CA CYS A 8 4.55 0.98 -7.22
C CYS A 8 5.23 2.12 -7.97
N MET A 9 6.05 2.91 -7.26
CA MET A 9 6.87 3.95 -7.88
C MET A 9 8.12 3.42 -8.58
N LYS A 10 8.48 2.14 -8.41
CA LYS A 10 9.59 1.48 -9.12
C LYS A 10 9.13 0.76 -10.39
N CYS A 11 8.04 -0.03 -10.31
CA CYS A 11 7.46 -0.71 -11.47
C CYS A 11 6.61 0.25 -12.33
N ARG A 12 7.17 1.40 -12.72
CA ARG A 12 6.47 2.34 -13.60
C ARG A 12 6.48 1.79 -15.02
N THR A 13 5.31 1.72 -15.63
CA THR A 13 5.18 1.41 -17.05
C THR A 13 4.85 2.71 -17.75
N ASN A 14 5.69 3.12 -18.71
CA ASN A 14 5.54 4.39 -19.43
C ASN A 14 5.53 5.62 -18.49
N ASN A 15 6.46 5.66 -17.53
CA ASN A 15 6.56 6.69 -16.48
C ASN A 15 5.34 6.83 -15.53
N LYS A 16 4.32 5.99 -15.67
CA LYS A 16 3.13 6.00 -14.81
C LYS A 16 3.27 4.93 -13.71
N PRO A 17 3.02 5.27 -12.43
CA PRO A 17 2.98 4.28 -11.37
C PRO A 17 1.86 3.28 -11.64
N THR A 18 2.17 1.99 -11.51
CA THR A 18 1.21 0.90 -11.72
C THR A 18 0.69 0.39 -10.38
N MET A 19 -0.59 0.01 -10.33
CA MET A 19 -1.13 -0.70 -9.18
C MET A 19 -0.57 -2.12 -9.18
N ARG A 20 0.03 -2.51 -8.06
CA ARG A 20 0.62 -3.83 -7.84
C ARG A 20 0.22 -4.35 -6.48
N ASP A 21 0.23 -5.67 -6.33
CA ASP A 21 -0.05 -6.33 -5.07
C ASP A 21 1.06 -6.05 -4.06
N MET A 22 0.65 -5.61 -2.87
CA MET A 22 1.53 -5.38 -1.74
C MET A 22 1.68 -6.68 -0.96
N VAL A 23 2.93 -7.13 -0.86
CA VAL A 23 3.36 -8.24 -0.02
C VAL A 23 3.64 -7.71 1.38
N ASN A 24 3.24 -8.47 2.39
CA ASN A 24 3.37 -8.13 3.80
C ASN A 24 2.83 -6.72 4.13
N PRO A 25 1.55 -6.42 3.82
CA PRO A 25 0.96 -5.14 4.17
C PRO A 25 0.83 -5.02 5.69
N VAL A 26 1.51 -4.02 6.26
CA VAL A 26 1.42 -3.60 7.65
C VAL A 26 0.63 -2.31 7.69
N VAL A 27 -0.59 -2.38 8.22
CA VAL A 27 -1.43 -1.21 8.41
C VAL A 27 -1.02 -0.52 9.71
N THR A 28 -0.68 0.75 9.61
CA THR A 28 -0.28 1.60 10.73
C THR A 28 -1.20 2.82 10.82
N LYS A 29 -1.53 3.23 12.05
CA LYS A 29 -2.28 4.46 12.31
C LYS A 29 -1.30 5.53 12.80
N ASN A 30 -1.24 6.65 12.10
CA ASN A 30 -0.47 7.80 12.57
C ASN A 30 -1.22 8.55 13.68
N GLU A 31 -0.48 9.32 14.49
CA GLU A 31 -1.01 10.12 15.61
C GLU A 31 -2.11 11.13 15.20
N LYS A 32 -2.14 11.51 13.92
CA LYS A 32 -3.19 12.37 13.32
C LYS A 32 -4.45 11.59 12.88
N GLY A 33 -4.62 10.34 13.30
CA GLY A 33 -5.77 9.50 12.96
C GLY A 33 -5.74 8.88 11.56
N ARG A 34 -4.72 9.18 10.74
CA ARG A 34 -4.63 8.68 9.36
C ARG A 34 -4.09 7.26 9.31
N TYR A 35 -4.75 6.38 8.58
CA TYR A 35 -4.24 5.04 8.35
C TYR A 35 -3.37 4.95 7.10
N SER A 36 -2.39 4.06 7.16
CA SER A 36 -1.40 3.89 6.14
C SER A 36 -0.95 2.44 6.10
N ALA A 37 -1.07 1.82 4.94
CA ALA A 37 -0.54 0.48 4.70
C ALA A 37 0.87 0.60 4.10
N LYS A 38 1.85 -0.01 4.79
CA LYS A 38 3.23 -0.16 4.32
C LYS A 38 3.47 -1.60 3.95
N GLY A 39 4.15 -1.86 2.84
CA GLY A 39 4.55 -3.21 2.49
C GLY A 39 5.55 -3.19 1.36
N THR A 40 5.71 -4.34 0.69
CA THR A 40 6.69 -4.52 -0.38
C THR A 40 6.00 -4.87 -1.69
N CYS A 41 6.53 -4.37 -2.80
CA CYS A 41 6.05 -4.74 -4.13
C CYS A 41 6.38 -6.20 -4.43
N SER A 42 5.37 -7.00 -4.79
CA SER A 42 5.53 -8.40 -5.19
C SER A 42 6.47 -8.60 -6.39
N VAL A 43 6.64 -7.57 -7.23
CA VAL A 43 7.39 -7.67 -8.48
C VAL A 43 8.84 -7.20 -8.34
N CYS A 44 9.07 -6.04 -7.71
CA CYS A 44 10.42 -5.44 -7.67
C CYS A 44 11.03 -5.34 -6.27
N GLY A 45 10.34 -5.85 -5.24
CA GLY A 45 10.79 -5.72 -3.84
C GLY A 45 10.90 -4.27 -3.35
N GLY A 46 10.30 -3.32 -4.07
CA GLY A 46 10.33 -1.91 -3.69
C GLY A 46 9.38 -1.64 -2.54
N ASN A 47 9.75 -0.74 -1.63
CA ASN A 47 8.86 -0.28 -0.58
C ASN A 47 7.62 0.38 -1.19
N MET A 48 6.44 -0.09 -0.79
CA MET A 48 5.16 0.45 -1.19
C MET A 48 4.48 1.06 0.03
N PHE A 49 3.78 2.15 -0.22
CA PHE A 49 3.02 2.86 0.79
C PHE A 49 1.68 3.26 0.19
N LYS A 50 0.58 2.99 0.89
CA LYS A 50 -0.76 3.41 0.51
C LYS A 50 -1.41 4.12 1.69
N PHE A 51 -1.79 5.37 1.48
CA PHE A 51 -2.70 6.06 2.40
C PHE A 51 -4.08 5.45 2.23
N MET A 52 -4.71 5.07 3.34
CA MET A 52 -6.07 4.55 3.37
C MET A 52 -6.95 5.52 4.15
N SER A 53 -8.22 5.58 3.77
CA SER A 53 -9.22 6.34 4.50
C SER A 53 -9.54 5.65 5.83
N GLU A 54 -10.12 6.40 6.75
CA GLU A 54 -10.46 5.91 8.09
C GLU A 54 -11.44 4.72 8.08
N ALA A 55 -12.34 4.70 7.12
CA ALA A 55 -13.28 3.61 6.88
C ALA A 55 -12.58 2.36 6.34
N ASP A 56 -11.87 2.47 5.20
CA ASP A 56 -11.23 1.33 4.53
C ASP A 56 -10.17 0.63 5.38
N ALA A 57 -9.50 1.36 6.27
CA ALA A 57 -8.50 0.78 7.16
C ALA A 57 -9.10 0.09 8.38
N LYS A 58 -10.28 0.54 8.87
CA LYS A 58 -11.01 -0.15 9.94
C LYS A 58 -11.54 -1.51 9.49
N ASP A 59 -11.94 -1.63 8.22
CA ASP A 59 -12.36 -2.90 7.62
C ASP A 59 -11.18 -3.88 7.36
N MET A 60 -9.94 -3.39 7.42
CA MET A 60 -8.73 -4.19 7.16
C MET A 60 -7.81 -4.40 8.38
N MET A 61 -8.17 -3.87 9.55
CA MET A 61 -7.52 -4.15 10.84
C MET A 61 -8.22 -5.30 11.56
#